data_AF-A0A085VZG3-F1
#
_entry.id   AF-A0A085VZG3-F1
#
_cell.length_a   1.000
_cell.length_b   1.000
_cell.length_c   1.000
_cell.angle_alpha   90.00
_cell.angle_beta   90.00
_cell.angle_gamma   90.00
#
_symmetry.space_group_name_H-M   'P 1'
#
loop_
_entity.id
_entity.type
_entity.pdbx_description
1 polymer ?
#
loop_
_entity_poly.entity_id
_entity_poly.type
_entity_poly.pdbx_seq_one_letter_code
_entity_poly.pdbx_strand_id
1 'polypeptide(L)'
;MQSLVCPRCGATHEISGRKPGEAFPCSCGAPLVVPTPARRGWGRRWALILGALMLPCLLVGGGGVLLYLKRMQELEKSADNAFRTEAKAGSDLGTEARVNVIALCDAVQMYRSESGQFLSAGPTPKEVPKGGQPVPFPADEAFQKLGFAPGTAVRFQYQVVVKEDPVGEPEVTCYARGDQDGDGQNSVYSVTLDVNGMTSPVQVEREDE
;
A
#
# COMPACT_ATOMS: atom_id res chain seq x y z
N MET A 1 11.81 -44.63 50.12
CA MET A 1 12.23 -44.46 51.53
C MET A 1 13.52 -43.68 51.53
N GLN A 2 13.63 -42.60 52.31
CA GLN A 2 14.88 -41.82 52.40
C GLN A 2 15.70 -42.40 53.55
N SER A 3 16.93 -42.79 53.27
CA SER A 3 17.89 -43.24 54.27
C SER A 3 19.11 -42.33 54.29
N LEU A 4 19.70 -42.19 55.47
CA LEU A 4 20.90 -41.41 55.70
C LEU A 4 21.97 -42.32 56.30
N VAL A 5 23.17 -42.29 55.73
CA VAL A 5 24.29 -43.12 56.18
C VAL A 5 25.14 -42.32 57.14
N CYS A 6 25.45 -42.86 58.31
CA CYS A 6 26.38 -42.24 59.24
C CYS A 6 27.78 -42.23 58.62
N PRO A 7 28.43 -41.06 58.44
CA PRO A 7 29.76 -41.01 57.84
C PRO A 7 30.84 -41.64 58.72
N ARG A 8 30.57 -41.80 60.03
CA ARG A 8 31.56 -42.29 60.99
C ARG A 8 31.58 -43.82 61.12
N CYS A 9 30.42 -44.46 61.05
CA CYS A 9 30.31 -45.92 61.20
C CYS A 9 29.70 -46.64 60.00
N GLY A 10 29.19 -45.92 59.01
CA GLY A 10 28.56 -46.50 57.83
C GLY A 10 27.15 -47.06 58.06
N ALA A 11 26.59 -46.92 59.27
CA ALA A 11 25.23 -47.40 59.56
C ALA A 11 24.18 -46.59 58.78
N THR A 12 23.25 -47.29 58.14
CA THR A 12 22.10 -46.73 57.44
C THR A 12 20.94 -46.51 58.42
N HIS A 13 20.42 -45.29 58.46
CA HIS A 13 19.25 -44.91 59.26
C HIS A 13 18.12 -44.45 58.35
N GLU A 14 16.93 -44.98 58.56
CA GLU A 14 15.74 -44.54 57.85
C GLU A 14 15.24 -43.22 58.45
N ILE A 15 15.11 -42.19 57.62
CA ILE A 15 14.72 -40.82 58.03
C ILE A 15 13.30 -40.47 57.61
N SER A 16 12.55 -41.43 57.07
CA SER A 16 11.14 -41.27 56.70
C SER A 16 10.29 -40.98 57.95
N GLY A 17 9.76 -39.75 58.03
CA GLY A 17 8.91 -39.27 59.13
C GLY A 17 9.56 -38.24 60.05
N ARG A 18 10.87 -37.99 59.93
CA ARG A 18 11.58 -36.95 60.72
C ARG A 18 11.57 -35.60 60.01
N LYS A 19 11.63 -34.50 60.77
CA LYS A 19 11.57 -33.14 60.19
C LYS A 19 12.94 -32.74 59.61
N PRO A 20 13.00 -32.03 58.46
CA PRO A 20 14.25 -31.48 57.95
C PRO A 20 14.93 -30.58 58.98
N GLY A 21 16.22 -30.78 59.23
CA GLY A 21 17.02 -30.08 60.24
C GLY A 21 17.01 -30.72 61.64
N GLU A 22 16.22 -31.77 61.88
CA GLU A 22 16.20 -32.48 63.16
C GLU A 22 17.48 -33.29 63.37
N ALA A 23 18.09 -33.18 64.56
CA ALA A 23 19.29 -33.92 64.94
C ALA A 23 18.95 -35.16 65.79
N PHE A 24 19.57 -36.29 65.50
CA PHE A 24 19.42 -37.51 66.29
C PHE A 24 20.77 -38.24 66.45
N PRO A 25 21.01 -38.90 67.59
CA PRO A 25 22.26 -39.61 67.82
C PRO A 25 22.30 -40.92 67.02
N CYS A 26 23.44 -41.19 66.39
CA CYS A 26 23.76 -42.51 65.87
C CYS A 26 24.23 -43.42 67.02
N SER A 27 24.15 -44.74 66.83
CA SER A 27 24.61 -45.74 67.81
C SER A 27 26.10 -45.61 68.15
N CYS A 28 26.91 -45.03 67.25
CA CYS A 28 28.32 -44.72 67.51
C CYS A 28 28.54 -43.40 68.28
N GLY A 29 27.48 -42.74 68.73
CA GLY A 29 27.49 -41.48 69.47
C GLY A 29 27.63 -40.21 68.61
N ALA A 30 27.80 -40.33 67.29
CA ALA A 30 27.87 -39.18 66.41
C ALA A 30 26.47 -38.59 66.12
N PRO A 31 26.26 -37.26 66.21
CA PRO A 31 24.99 -36.64 65.85
C PRO A 31 24.81 -36.62 64.33
N LEU A 32 23.63 -37.03 63.86
CA LEU A 32 23.20 -36.93 62.46
C LEU A 32 22.06 -35.93 62.35
N VAL A 33 22.06 -35.13 61.29
CA VAL A 33 21.04 -34.10 61.04
C VAL A 33 20.35 -34.39 59.71
N VAL A 34 19.02 -34.35 59.69
CA VAL A 34 18.24 -34.54 58.45
C VAL A 34 18.49 -33.35 57.50
N PRO A 35 18.92 -33.56 56.25
CA PRO A 35 19.27 -32.47 55.35
C PRO A 35 18.03 -31.69 54.89
N THR A 36 18.11 -30.36 54.92
CA THR A 36 17.08 -29.47 54.34
C THR A 36 17.29 -29.30 52.83
N PRO A 37 16.24 -29.39 51.98
CA PRO A 37 16.39 -29.17 50.55
C PRO A 37 16.77 -27.71 50.26
N ALA A 38 17.91 -27.51 49.58
CA ALA A 38 18.41 -26.18 49.24
C ALA A 38 17.58 -25.53 48.12
N ARG A 39 16.98 -24.35 48.38
CA ARG A 39 16.39 -23.49 47.34
C ARG A 39 17.51 -22.90 46.49
N ARG A 40 17.64 -23.33 45.23
CA ARG A 40 18.70 -22.92 44.31
C ARG A 40 18.28 -21.65 43.53
N GLY A 41 18.88 -20.50 43.87
CA GLY A 41 18.68 -19.22 43.18
C GLY A 41 19.34 -19.19 41.80
N TRP A 42 18.52 -19.08 40.76
CA TRP A 42 18.87 -19.12 39.34
C TRP A 42 18.99 -17.69 38.77
N GLY A 43 20.10 -17.01 39.04
CA GLY A 43 20.26 -15.68 38.46
C GLY A 43 21.60 -15.03 38.80
N ARG A 44 22.57 -15.14 37.87
CA ARG A 44 23.55 -14.07 37.57
C ARG A 44 24.65 -14.47 36.60
N ARG A 45 24.94 -15.76 36.40
CA ARG A 45 26.17 -16.16 35.70
C ARG A 45 26.01 -16.49 34.21
N TRP A 46 24.79 -16.69 33.70
CA TRP A 46 24.55 -16.99 32.28
C TRP A 46 24.33 -15.75 31.38
N ALA A 47 24.26 -14.54 31.96
CA ALA A 47 23.91 -13.33 31.21
C ALA A 47 25.06 -12.73 30.37
N LEU A 48 26.32 -13.12 30.58
CA LEU A 48 27.46 -12.48 29.90
C LEU A 48 28.00 -13.25 28.69
N ILE A 49 27.71 -14.54 28.56
CA ILE A 49 28.26 -15.37 27.47
C ILE A 49 27.35 -15.39 26.23
N LEU A 50 26.03 -15.16 26.39
CA LEU A 50 25.09 -15.08 25.26
C LEU A 50 25.03 -13.69 24.58
N GLY A 51 25.59 -12.64 25.20
CA GLY A 51 25.54 -11.27 24.65
C GLY A 51 26.52 -11.01 23.49
N ALA A 52 27.63 -11.74 23.39
CA ALA A 52 28.70 -11.43 22.44
C ALA A 52 28.57 -12.12 21.07
N LEU A 53 27.74 -13.15 20.93
CA LEU A 53 27.55 -13.90 19.68
C LEU A 53 26.28 -13.52 18.89
N MET A 54 25.33 -12.80 19.51
CA MET A 54 24.07 -12.38 18.87
C MET A 54 24.12 -10.94 18.31
N LEU A 55 25.21 -10.20 18.50
CA LEU A 55 25.33 -8.83 17.99
C LEU A 55 25.62 -8.74 16.47
N PRO A 56 26.37 -9.66 15.83
CA PRO A 56 26.63 -9.55 14.38
C PRO A 56 25.45 -10.02 13.51
N CYS A 57 24.67 -11.02 13.95
CA CYS A 57 23.56 -11.56 13.16
C CYS A 57 22.32 -10.65 13.15
N LEU A 58 22.09 -9.85 14.21
CA LEU A 58 20.98 -8.90 14.24
C LEU A 58 21.24 -7.64 13.40
N LEU A 59 22.50 -7.27 13.14
CA LEU A 59 22.81 -6.09 12.31
C LEU A 59 22.70 -6.36 10.80
N VAL A 60 22.98 -7.58 10.33
CA VAL A 60 22.87 -7.92 8.89
C VAL A 60 21.42 -8.22 8.49
N GLY A 61 20.62 -8.87 9.35
CA GLY A 61 19.20 -9.13 9.08
C GLY A 61 18.28 -7.94 9.42
N GLY A 62 18.50 -7.30 10.58
CA GLY A 62 17.64 -6.21 11.05
C GLY A 62 17.89 -4.89 10.32
N GLY A 63 19.14 -4.57 9.98
CA GLY A 63 19.49 -3.36 9.24
C GLY A 63 18.96 -3.37 7.81
N GLY A 64 19.02 -4.53 7.13
CA GLY A 64 18.45 -4.70 5.79
C GLY A 64 16.94 -4.54 5.76
N VAL A 65 16.22 -5.13 6.73
CA VAL A 65 14.75 -4.99 6.83
C VAL A 65 14.36 -3.56 7.22
N LEU A 66 15.06 -2.91 8.14
CA LEU A 66 14.79 -1.50 8.49
C LEU A 66 15.09 -0.56 7.33
N LEU A 67 16.17 -0.76 6.58
CA LEU A 67 16.48 0.02 5.38
C LEU A 67 15.47 -0.25 4.26
N TYR A 68 15.02 -1.49 4.09
CA TYR A 68 13.98 -1.85 3.14
C TYR A 68 12.63 -1.23 3.50
N LEU A 69 12.20 -1.30 4.76
CA LEU A 69 10.97 -0.67 5.24
C LEU A 69 11.04 0.85 5.16
N LYS A 70 12.19 1.45 5.49
CA LYS A 70 12.39 2.90 5.33
C LYS A 70 12.35 3.31 3.86
N ARG A 71 12.94 2.51 2.96
CA ARG A 71 12.87 2.74 1.52
C ARG A 71 11.46 2.57 0.97
N MET A 72 10.69 1.61 1.47
CA MET A 72 9.28 1.45 1.13
C MET A 72 8.43 2.64 1.63
N GLN A 73 8.68 3.13 2.85
CA GLN A 73 8.02 4.34 3.35
C GLN A 73 8.40 5.60 2.57
N GLU A 74 9.65 5.73 2.11
CA GLU A 74 10.05 6.85 1.26
C GLU A 74 9.45 6.75 -0.14
N LEU A 75 9.28 5.53 -0.67
CA LEU A 75 8.56 5.30 -1.93
C LEU A 75 7.07 5.65 -1.78
N GLU A 76 6.40 5.21 -0.72
CA GLU A 76 5.01 5.57 -0.43
C GLU A 76 4.85 7.09 -0.26
N LYS A 77 5.73 7.74 0.52
CA LYS A 77 5.71 9.20 0.65
C LYS A 77 6.02 9.91 -0.65
N SER A 78 6.88 9.35 -1.51
CA SER A 78 7.16 9.93 -2.83
C SER A 78 5.98 9.78 -3.78
N ALA A 79 5.24 8.67 -3.70
CA ALA A 79 4.01 8.43 -4.46
C ALA A 79 2.89 9.36 -3.96
N ASP A 80 2.74 9.50 -2.64
CA ASP A 80 1.78 10.44 -2.04
C ASP A 80 2.15 11.89 -2.32
N ASN A 81 3.43 12.25 -2.37
CA ASN A 81 3.89 13.59 -2.71
C ASN A 81 3.80 13.87 -4.22
N ALA A 82 4.05 12.90 -5.09
CA ALA A 82 3.82 13.02 -6.53
C ALA A 82 2.31 13.18 -6.80
N PHE A 83 1.49 12.32 -6.22
CA PHE A 83 0.03 12.41 -6.28
C PHE A 83 -0.50 13.68 -5.63
N ARG A 84 0.07 14.17 -4.52
CA ARG A 84 -0.28 15.49 -3.95
C ARG A 84 0.20 16.64 -4.81
N THR A 85 1.30 16.52 -5.54
CA THR A 85 1.79 17.59 -6.42
C THR A 85 0.91 17.66 -7.67
N GLU A 86 0.42 16.52 -8.15
CA GLU A 86 -0.60 16.42 -9.21
C GLU A 86 -1.99 16.87 -8.71
N ALA A 87 -2.40 16.48 -7.50
CA ALA A 87 -3.68 16.84 -6.90
C ALA A 87 -3.72 18.29 -6.39
N LYS A 88 -2.57 18.90 -6.09
CA LYS A 88 -2.47 20.33 -5.77
C LYS A 88 -2.37 21.20 -7.03
N ALA A 89 -2.17 20.59 -8.19
CA ALA A 89 -2.27 21.23 -9.50
C ALA A 89 -3.68 21.16 -10.12
N GLY A 90 -4.65 20.51 -9.47
CA GLY A 90 -6.04 20.50 -9.90
C GLY A 90 -6.95 21.01 -8.79
N SER A 91 -7.71 22.06 -9.05
CA SER A 91 -8.97 22.25 -8.32
C SER A 91 -9.83 20.97 -8.46
N ASP A 92 -10.88 20.81 -7.65
CA ASP A 92 -11.86 19.71 -7.76
C ASP A 92 -12.31 19.45 -9.23
N LEU A 93 -12.32 20.52 -10.02
CA LEU A 93 -12.62 20.55 -11.46
C LEU A 93 -11.56 19.89 -12.33
N GLY A 94 -10.26 20.04 -12.03
CA GLY A 94 -9.19 19.40 -12.77
C GLY A 94 -9.17 17.88 -12.58
N THR A 95 -9.66 17.44 -11.41
CA THR A 95 -9.85 16.02 -11.10
C THR A 95 -11.02 15.44 -11.91
N GLU A 96 -12.14 16.16 -12.03
CA GLU A 96 -13.29 15.78 -12.89
C GLU A 96 -12.84 15.50 -14.33
N ALA A 97 -12.10 16.44 -14.95
CA ALA A 97 -11.63 16.29 -16.32
C ALA A 97 -10.73 15.06 -16.52
N ARG A 98 -9.76 14.87 -15.61
CA ARG A 98 -8.82 13.74 -15.68
C ARG A 98 -9.52 12.40 -15.55
N VAL A 99 -10.45 12.27 -14.59
CA VAL A 99 -11.20 11.02 -14.39
C VAL A 99 -12.08 10.73 -15.60
N ASN A 100 -12.81 11.72 -16.09
CA ASN A 100 -13.76 11.53 -17.19
C ASN A 100 -13.07 11.31 -18.54
N VAL A 101 -11.93 11.95 -18.82
CA VAL A 101 -11.20 11.72 -20.09
C VAL A 101 -10.59 10.32 -20.16
N ILE A 102 -10.10 9.78 -19.04
CA ILE A 102 -9.61 8.40 -18.95
C ILE A 102 -10.78 7.44 -19.15
N ALA A 103 -11.88 7.63 -18.41
CA ALA A 103 -13.07 6.80 -18.54
C ALA A 103 -13.66 6.82 -19.97
N LEU A 104 -13.56 7.95 -20.67
CA LEU A 104 -13.97 8.07 -22.07
C LEU A 104 -13.10 7.21 -22.98
N CYS A 105 -11.79 7.25 -22.81
CA CYS A 105 -10.86 6.44 -23.58
C CYS A 105 -11.03 4.94 -23.29
N ASP A 106 -11.25 4.56 -22.03
CA ASP A 106 -11.58 3.18 -21.65
C ASP A 106 -12.88 2.72 -22.34
N ALA A 107 -13.92 3.57 -22.36
CA ALA A 107 -15.18 3.29 -23.06
C ALA A 107 -14.98 3.05 -24.57
N VAL A 108 -14.14 3.85 -25.21
CA VAL A 108 -13.77 3.67 -26.63
C VAL A 108 -13.01 2.37 -26.85
N GLN A 109 -12.08 2.03 -25.97
CA GLN A 109 -11.33 0.78 -26.05
C GLN A 109 -12.25 -0.44 -25.89
N MET A 110 -13.18 -0.40 -24.94
CA MET A 110 -14.19 -1.45 -24.76
C MET A 110 -15.05 -1.60 -26.01
N TYR A 111 -15.56 -0.50 -26.56
CA TYR A 111 -16.34 -0.52 -27.79
C TYR A 111 -15.57 -1.11 -28.97
N ARG A 112 -14.28 -0.79 -29.12
CA ARG A 112 -13.41 -1.42 -30.13
C ARG A 112 -13.29 -2.92 -29.92
N SER A 113 -13.13 -3.37 -28.68
CA SER A 113 -12.99 -4.80 -28.38
C SER A 113 -14.24 -5.60 -28.76
N GLU A 114 -15.42 -4.98 -28.73
CA GLU A 114 -16.70 -5.60 -29.06
C GLU A 114 -17.07 -5.47 -30.55
N SER A 115 -16.88 -4.28 -31.13
CA SER A 115 -17.30 -3.96 -32.50
C SER A 115 -16.21 -4.13 -33.56
N GLY A 116 -14.94 -4.19 -33.15
CA GLY A 116 -13.77 -4.19 -34.02
C GLY A 116 -13.40 -2.82 -34.60
N GLN A 117 -14.12 -1.74 -34.26
CA GLN A 117 -13.89 -0.40 -34.82
C GLN A 117 -13.86 0.67 -33.72
N PHE A 118 -13.12 1.76 -33.97
CA PHE A 118 -13.17 2.94 -33.12
C PHE A 118 -14.38 3.82 -33.51
N LEU A 119 -15.02 4.42 -32.51
CA LEU A 119 -16.16 5.31 -32.70
C LEU A 119 -15.78 6.73 -32.30
N SER A 120 -15.95 7.68 -33.22
CA SER A 120 -15.87 9.10 -32.90
C SER A 120 -17.15 9.56 -32.20
N ALA A 121 -17.01 10.51 -31.28
CA ALA A 121 -18.12 11.02 -30.47
C ALA A 121 -17.91 12.50 -30.13
N GLY A 122 -19.01 13.23 -29.97
CA GLY A 122 -18.98 14.65 -29.65
C GLY A 122 -18.51 15.56 -30.81
N PRO A 123 -18.23 16.84 -30.51
CA PRO A 123 -18.13 17.42 -29.18
C PRO A 123 -19.48 17.53 -28.45
N THR A 124 -19.51 17.10 -27.18
CA THR A 124 -20.71 17.19 -26.32
C THR A 124 -20.33 17.64 -24.91
N PRO A 125 -20.94 18.70 -24.36
CA PRO A 125 -21.91 19.63 -25.00
C PRO A 125 -21.31 20.38 -26.20
N LYS A 126 -22.15 21.00 -27.04
CA LYS A 126 -21.69 21.68 -28.27
C LYS A 126 -20.72 22.83 -27.99
N GLU A 127 -20.92 23.52 -26.88
CA GLU A 127 -20.07 24.62 -26.43
C GLU A 127 -19.22 24.18 -25.24
N VAL A 128 -18.02 24.73 -25.14
CA VAL A 128 -17.14 24.51 -23.99
C VAL A 128 -17.74 25.23 -22.78
N PRO A 129 -18.00 24.53 -21.65
CA PRO A 129 -18.51 25.16 -20.44
C PRO A 129 -17.50 26.18 -19.90
N LYS A 130 -18.01 27.35 -19.46
CA LYS A 130 -17.20 28.49 -19.03
C LYS A 130 -17.28 28.76 -17.54
N GLY A 131 -16.21 29.31 -16.97
CA GLY A 131 -16.12 29.68 -15.55
C GLY A 131 -16.46 28.54 -14.58
N GLY A 132 -16.10 27.30 -14.94
CA GLY A 132 -16.36 26.10 -14.15
C GLY A 132 -17.84 25.81 -13.88
N GLN A 133 -18.77 26.42 -14.63
CA GLN A 133 -20.20 26.23 -14.42
C GLN A 133 -20.67 24.89 -14.99
N PRO A 134 -21.42 24.08 -14.21
CA PRO A 134 -21.94 22.82 -14.70
C PRO A 134 -23.09 23.09 -15.69
N VAL A 135 -23.00 22.48 -16.87
CA VAL A 135 -24.03 22.52 -17.91
C VAL A 135 -24.60 21.11 -18.12
N PRO A 136 -25.85 20.97 -18.60
CA PRO A 136 -26.40 19.67 -18.90
C PRO A 136 -25.55 18.91 -19.93
N PHE A 137 -25.32 17.62 -19.71
CA PHE A 137 -24.74 16.74 -20.73
C PHE A 137 -25.89 16.17 -21.58
N PRO A 138 -26.13 16.68 -22.81
CA PRO A 138 -27.24 16.19 -23.61
C PRO A 138 -26.96 14.75 -24.04
N ALA A 139 -28.04 14.00 -24.20
CA ALA A 139 -27.98 12.66 -24.76
C ALA A 139 -27.42 12.73 -26.19
N ASP A 140 -26.36 11.98 -26.43
CA ASP A 140 -25.72 11.82 -27.74
C ASP A 140 -25.62 10.33 -28.07
N GLU A 141 -26.00 9.96 -29.29
CA GLU A 141 -26.07 8.55 -29.70
C GLU A 141 -24.70 7.87 -29.70
N ALA A 142 -23.62 8.59 -30.04
CA ALA A 142 -22.28 8.02 -30.06
C ALA A 142 -21.78 7.77 -28.64
N PHE A 143 -21.95 8.73 -27.72
CA PHE A 143 -21.62 8.54 -26.31
C PHE A 143 -22.47 7.44 -25.65
N GLN A 144 -23.75 7.30 -26.02
CA GLN A 144 -24.59 6.19 -25.56
C GLN A 144 -24.10 4.82 -26.04
N LYS A 145 -23.67 4.72 -27.31
CA LYS A 145 -23.07 3.48 -27.85
C LYS A 145 -21.75 3.12 -27.16
N LEU A 146 -20.97 4.13 -26.77
CA LEU A 146 -19.76 3.95 -25.96
C LEU A 146 -20.06 3.54 -24.51
N GLY A 147 -21.30 3.77 -24.03
CA GLY A 147 -21.63 3.61 -22.61
C GLY A 147 -21.03 4.70 -21.72
N PHE A 148 -20.62 5.83 -22.29
CA PHE A 148 -20.02 6.94 -21.55
C PHE A 148 -21.10 7.84 -20.94
N ALA A 149 -21.08 7.97 -19.62
CA ALA A 149 -22.05 8.78 -18.86
C ALA A 149 -21.35 9.54 -17.72
N PRO A 150 -20.83 10.77 -17.96
CA PRO A 150 -20.09 11.56 -16.96
C PRO A 150 -20.99 12.18 -15.88
N GLY A 151 -22.31 12.01 -15.97
CA GLY A 151 -23.31 12.59 -15.07
C GLY A 151 -24.37 13.41 -15.81
N THR A 152 -25.30 14.00 -15.06
CA THR A 152 -26.38 14.85 -15.63
C THR A 152 -25.91 16.28 -15.92
N ALA A 153 -24.86 16.74 -15.24
CA ALA A 153 -24.26 18.03 -15.45
C ALA A 153 -22.74 17.91 -15.42
N VAL A 154 -22.09 18.53 -16.40
CA VAL A 154 -20.64 18.45 -16.64
C VAL A 154 -20.06 19.85 -16.76
N ARG A 155 -18.78 19.99 -16.41
CA ARG A 155 -18.06 21.26 -16.52
C ARG A 155 -17.04 21.28 -17.65
N PHE A 156 -17.02 20.20 -18.43
CA PHE A 156 -16.16 20.01 -19.58
C PHE A 156 -16.97 19.53 -20.78
N GLN A 157 -16.51 19.91 -21.97
CA GLN A 157 -16.90 19.34 -23.24
C GLN A 157 -16.04 18.12 -23.52
N TYR A 158 -16.68 17.01 -23.89
CA TYR A 158 -16.01 15.76 -24.22
C TYR A 158 -16.06 15.52 -25.73
N GLN A 159 -14.96 15.00 -26.29
CA GLN A 159 -14.87 14.66 -27.71
C GLN A 159 -13.93 13.47 -27.90
N VAL A 160 -14.28 12.56 -28.80
CA VAL A 160 -13.42 11.49 -29.29
C VAL A 160 -13.13 11.75 -30.76
N VAL A 161 -11.85 11.92 -31.07
CA VAL A 161 -11.38 12.12 -32.45
C VAL A 161 -10.58 10.90 -32.84
N VAL A 162 -10.98 10.27 -33.94
CA VAL A 162 -10.26 9.15 -34.57
C VAL A 162 -9.54 9.71 -35.79
N LYS A 163 -8.23 9.59 -35.85
CA LYS A 163 -7.40 9.97 -37.00
C LYS A 163 -6.63 8.75 -37.49
N GLU A 164 -6.37 8.69 -38.78
CA GLU A 164 -5.40 7.75 -39.32
C GLU A 164 -4.02 8.38 -39.24
N ASP A 165 -3.07 7.66 -38.66
CA ASP A 165 -1.68 8.07 -38.58
C ASP A 165 -0.98 7.94 -39.95
N PRO A 166 0.25 8.46 -40.12
CA PRO A 166 0.99 8.36 -41.38
C PRO A 166 1.31 6.92 -41.82
N VAL A 167 1.18 5.94 -40.93
CA VAL A 167 1.43 4.52 -41.16
C VAL A 167 0.13 3.79 -41.56
N GLY A 168 -1.02 4.49 -41.54
CA GLY A 168 -2.34 3.95 -41.86
C GLY A 168 -3.02 3.25 -40.68
N GLU A 169 -2.51 3.46 -39.48
CA GLU A 169 -3.01 2.93 -38.23
C GLU A 169 -3.95 3.94 -37.55
N PRO A 170 -5.11 3.51 -37.02
CA PRO A 170 -6.02 4.41 -36.32
C PRO A 170 -5.45 4.85 -34.96
N GLU A 171 -5.25 6.14 -34.80
CA GLU A 171 -4.94 6.82 -33.54
C GLU A 171 -6.21 7.50 -33.02
N VAL A 172 -6.53 7.26 -31.74
CA VAL A 172 -7.68 7.91 -31.10
C VAL A 172 -7.20 8.89 -30.06
N THR A 173 -7.80 10.08 -30.05
CA THR A 173 -7.59 11.08 -29.00
C THR A 173 -8.92 11.42 -28.34
N CYS A 174 -8.98 11.20 -27.02
CA CYS A 174 -10.07 11.65 -26.17
C CYS A 174 -9.72 13.03 -25.62
N TYR A 175 -10.65 13.97 -25.70
CA TYR A 175 -10.50 15.33 -25.20
C TYR A 175 -11.54 15.63 -24.13
N ALA A 176 -11.13 16.37 -23.10
CA ALA A 176 -12.00 17.13 -22.22
C ALA A 176 -11.56 18.60 -22.25
N ARG A 177 -12.44 19.51 -22.70
CA ARG A 177 -12.17 20.95 -22.81
C ARG A 177 -13.04 21.73 -21.84
N GLY A 178 -12.47 22.67 -21.10
CA GLY A 178 -13.22 23.49 -20.15
C GLY A 178 -12.46 24.74 -19.73
N ASP A 179 -13.18 25.83 -19.53
CA ASP A 179 -12.64 27.06 -18.93
C ASP A 179 -12.94 27.01 -17.42
N GLN A 180 -11.92 26.60 -16.66
CA GLN A 180 -12.06 26.22 -15.26
C GLN A 180 -12.13 27.44 -14.32
N ASP A 181 -11.35 28.46 -14.62
CA ASP A 181 -11.17 29.67 -13.81
C ASP A 181 -11.92 30.88 -14.36
N GLY A 182 -12.56 30.76 -15.54
CA GLY A 182 -13.40 31.80 -16.11
C GLY A 182 -12.60 32.92 -16.77
N ASP A 183 -11.31 32.69 -17.06
CA ASP A 183 -10.42 33.67 -17.67
C ASP A 183 -10.59 33.73 -19.20
N GLY A 184 -11.39 32.82 -19.76
CA GLY A 184 -11.67 32.69 -21.18
C GLY A 184 -10.66 31.82 -21.94
N GLN A 185 -9.68 31.24 -21.25
CA GLN A 185 -8.73 30.29 -21.80
C GLN A 185 -9.15 28.85 -21.46
N ASN A 186 -9.38 28.04 -22.50
CA ASN A 186 -9.79 26.67 -22.29
C ASN A 186 -8.59 25.80 -21.90
N SER A 187 -8.75 25.05 -20.80
CA SER A 187 -7.88 23.93 -20.48
C SER A 187 -8.31 22.71 -21.30
N VAL A 188 -7.37 22.10 -22.01
CA VAL A 188 -7.55 20.92 -22.85
C VAL A 188 -6.84 19.75 -22.20
N TYR A 189 -7.60 18.77 -21.74
CA TYR A 189 -7.10 17.51 -21.24
C TYR A 189 -7.21 16.49 -22.36
N SER A 190 -6.11 15.83 -22.73
CA SER A 190 -6.10 14.83 -23.79
C SER A 190 -5.46 13.52 -23.36
N VAL A 191 -6.01 12.42 -23.86
CA VAL A 191 -5.44 11.08 -23.76
C VAL A 191 -5.48 10.47 -25.15
N THR A 192 -4.34 9.91 -25.58
CA THR A 192 -4.23 9.18 -26.84
C THR A 192 -4.25 7.68 -26.59
N LEU A 193 -4.93 6.96 -27.46
CA LEU A 193 -4.97 5.50 -27.53
C LEU A 193 -4.28 5.07 -28.82
N ASP A 194 -3.26 4.23 -28.67
CA ASP A 194 -2.61 3.60 -29.82
C ASP A 194 -3.38 2.35 -30.30
N VAL A 195 -2.92 1.74 -31.39
CA VAL A 195 -3.51 0.52 -31.94
C VAL A 195 -3.43 -0.69 -31.00
N ASN A 196 -2.51 -0.68 -30.05
CA ASN A 196 -2.35 -1.74 -29.05
C ASN A 196 -3.31 -1.53 -27.86
N GLY A 197 -4.02 -0.40 -27.82
CA GLY A 197 -4.88 -0.03 -26.70
C GLY A 197 -4.09 0.45 -25.48
N MET A 198 -2.86 0.92 -25.66
CA MET A 198 -2.12 1.61 -24.62
C MET A 198 -2.55 3.08 -24.60
N THR A 199 -2.95 3.56 -23.42
CA THR A 199 -3.26 4.96 -23.17
C THR A 199 -1.99 5.74 -22.84
N SER A 200 -1.83 6.92 -23.42
CA SER A 200 -0.81 7.88 -22.98
C SER A 200 -1.17 8.52 -21.63
N PRO A 201 -0.18 9.10 -20.91
CA PRO A 201 -0.50 9.93 -19.75
C PRO A 201 -1.37 11.12 -20.14
N VAL A 202 -2.25 11.57 -19.23
CA VAL A 202 -3.11 12.74 -19.49
C VAL A 202 -2.25 13.98 -19.74
N GLN A 203 -2.32 14.51 -20.95
CA GLN A 203 -1.71 15.77 -21.32
C GLN A 203 -2.67 16.91 -20.98
N VAL A 204 -2.13 18.02 -20.51
CA VAL A 204 -2.91 19.22 -20.15
C VAL A 204 -2.28 20.41 -20.85
N GLU A 205 -3.03 20.98 -21.78
CA GLU A 205 -2.62 22.11 -22.60
C GLU A 205 -3.63 23.24 -22.44
N ARG A 206 -3.22 24.45 -22.79
CA ARG A 206 -4.15 25.57 -22.99
C ARG A 206 -4.41 25.67 -24.48
N GLU A 207 -5.65 25.91 -24.89
CA GLU A 207 -6.07 25.82 -26.30
C GLU A 207 -5.25 26.70 -27.29
N ASP A 208 -4.51 27.68 -26.80
CA ASP A 208 -3.66 28.60 -27.58
C ASP A 208 -2.14 28.46 -27.33
N GLU A 209 -1.68 27.46 -26.55
CA GLU A 209 -0.25 27.16 -26.29
C GLU A 209 0.20 25.86 -26.96
#